data_AF-A0A060Z4X2-F1
#
_entry.id   AF-A0A060Z4X2-F1
#
_cell.length_a   1.000
_cell.length_b   1.000
_cell.length_c   1.000
_cell.angle_alpha   90.00
_cell.angle_beta   90.00
_cell.angle_gamma   90.00
#
_symmetry.space_group_name_H-M   'P 1'
#
loop_
_entity.id
_entity.type
_entity.pdbx_description
1 polymer ?
#
loop_
_entity_poly.entity_id
_entity_poly.type
_entity_poly.pdbx_seq_one_letter_code
_entity_poly.pdbx_strand_id
1 'polypeptide(L)'
;MSDNHHSSQMTLFSIAGKGFDSLSVAHVTGDSVEVLQPVRVTDSHAVVDITDLSFWGLLSYIFSSSVEGQVLLFHKPQLRKSTLNVHLLPVNVPVIEVEKLQRACRYIQIASNCPLTCGETYKLCCDSAMKNKIQPLKETFHRDYGPNYHPTFQVFLEAGTEDVELRLLKRGDEEVWIRQVPLTDTPPDTALIGGQEVDAMEQLRSVRQKFAETVSEPITKCLLDGLLQKNVINDYEMESVNVNAERADKARAIIKMVLKKGPSACLTMKTLLCKLDQFLCSDLGLS
;
A
#
# COMPACT_ATOMS: atom_id res chain seq x y z
N MET A 1 26.00 44.96 10.50
CA MET A 1 24.58 45.37 10.43
C MET A 1 23.78 44.10 10.57
N SER A 2 22.95 44.00 11.61
CA SER A 2 22.19 42.80 11.92
C SER A 2 20.99 42.71 10.97
N ASP A 3 21.01 41.74 10.06
CA ASP A 3 19.84 41.42 9.23
C ASP A 3 18.81 40.68 10.08
N ASN A 4 17.87 41.42 10.64
CA ASN A 4 16.67 40.87 11.28
C ASN A 4 15.80 40.20 10.21
N HIS A 5 15.99 38.90 9.99
CA HIS A 5 15.05 38.09 9.20
C HIS A 5 13.71 38.00 9.94
N HIS A 6 12.71 38.75 9.48
CA HIS A 6 11.33 38.56 9.93
C HIS A 6 10.78 37.26 9.33
N SER A 7 10.62 36.27 10.19
CA SER A 7 9.99 34.99 9.87
C SER A 7 8.48 35.20 9.79
N SER A 8 7.88 34.95 8.62
CA SER A 8 6.42 34.92 8.50
C SER A 8 5.91 33.48 8.49
N GLN A 9 4.96 33.14 9.37
CA GLN A 9 4.35 31.81 9.46
C GLN A 9 2.83 31.92 9.39
N MET A 10 2.19 31.05 8.62
CA MET A 10 0.74 30.88 8.66
C MET A 10 0.36 29.62 9.44
N THR A 11 -0.45 29.80 10.48
CA THR A 11 -1.00 28.70 11.27
C THR A 11 -2.52 28.78 11.28
N LEU A 12 -3.19 27.69 10.92
CA LEU A 12 -4.64 27.55 11.08
C LEU A 12 -4.95 27.13 12.52
N PHE A 13 -5.85 27.87 13.17
CA PHE A 13 -6.31 27.52 14.51
C PHE A 13 -7.82 27.74 14.63
N SER A 14 -8.46 26.91 15.46
CA SER A 14 -9.87 27.03 15.78
C SER A 14 -10.03 27.80 17.08
N ILE A 15 -10.79 28.90 17.05
CA ILE A 15 -11.16 29.65 18.24
C ILE A 15 -12.49 29.05 18.72
N ALA A 16 -12.59 28.69 19.99
CA ALA A 16 -13.70 27.92 20.55
C ALA A 16 -15.09 28.39 20.08
N GLY A 17 -15.70 27.62 19.18
CA GLY A 17 -17.04 27.79 18.64
C GLY A 17 -17.46 26.53 17.88
N LYS A 18 -18.74 26.13 17.98
CA LYS A 18 -19.26 24.98 17.22
C LYS A 18 -19.59 25.42 15.79
N GLY A 19 -18.77 25.04 14.82
CA GLY A 19 -19.05 25.19 13.38
C GLY A 19 -17.85 25.62 12.54
N PHE A 20 -17.95 25.51 11.21
CA PHE A 20 -16.92 25.97 10.25
C PHE A 20 -16.68 27.50 10.29
N ASP A 21 -17.57 28.25 10.95
CA ASP A 21 -17.50 29.70 11.14
C ASP A 21 -16.47 30.15 12.19
N SER A 22 -15.68 29.22 12.76
CA SER A 22 -14.72 29.51 13.83
C SER A 22 -13.24 29.27 13.47
N LEU A 23 -12.96 29.06 12.18
CA LEU A 23 -11.59 28.90 11.67
C LEU A 23 -10.96 30.26 11.42
N SER A 24 -9.80 30.50 12.02
CA SER A 24 -9.01 31.72 11.83
C SER A 24 -7.58 31.37 11.43
N VAL A 25 -6.96 32.24 10.64
CA VAL A 25 -5.58 32.04 10.16
C VAL A 25 -4.68 33.04 10.85
N ALA A 26 -3.71 32.56 11.63
CA ALA A 26 -2.69 33.41 12.22
C ALA A 26 -1.63 33.65 11.16
N HIS A 27 -1.45 34.91 10.78
CA HIS A 27 -0.32 35.40 10.02
C HIS A 27 0.69 36.00 11.01
N VAL A 28 1.70 35.22 11.36
CA VAL A 28 2.82 35.68 12.18
C VAL A 28 3.83 36.35 11.24
N THR A 29 4.34 37.53 11.58
CA THR A 29 5.48 38.19 10.90
C THR A 29 6.44 38.77 11.93
N GLY A 30 7.62 38.15 12.09
CA GLY A 30 8.56 38.51 13.15
C GLY A 30 7.93 38.35 14.54
N ASP A 31 7.80 39.46 15.27
CA ASP A 31 7.18 39.51 16.61
C ASP A 31 5.68 39.85 16.58
N SER A 32 5.11 40.07 15.39
CA SER A 32 3.69 40.40 15.23
C SER A 32 2.88 39.17 14.85
N VAL A 33 1.68 39.04 15.40
CA VAL A 33 0.70 38.02 15.02
C VAL A 33 -0.58 38.74 14.62
N GLU A 34 -0.95 38.60 13.35
CA GLU A 34 -2.21 39.08 12.80
C GLU A 34 -3.16 37.90 12.62
N VAL A 35 -4.44 38.09 12.94
CA VAL A 35 -5.46 37.07 12.72
C VAL A 35 -6.22 37.44 11.46
N LEU A 36 -5.97 36.70 10.38
CA LEU A 36 -6.68 36.82 9.12
C LEU A 36 -7.96 35.99 9.16
N GLN A 37 -9.05 36.61 8.74
CA GLN A 37 -10.32 35.93 8.56
C GLN A 37 -10.34 35.30 7.16
N PRO A 38 -10.60 33.98 7.05
CA PRO A 38 -10.68 33.33 5.75
C PRO A 38 -11.90 33.84 4.99
N VAL A 39 -11.67 34.27 3.75
CA VAL A 39 -12.70 34.71 2.80
C VAL A 39 -13.66 33.57 2.44
N ARG A 40 -13.14 32.34 2.44
CA ARG A 40 -13.96 31.14 2.21
C ARG A 40 -13.36 29.95 2.93
N VAL A 41 -14.20 29.18 3.61
CA VAL A 41 -13.82 27.90 4.22
C VAL A 41 -14.60 26.79 3.53
N THR A 42 -13.91 25.73 3.11
CA THR A 42 -14.51 24.47 2.65
C THR A 42 -14.13 23.34 3.61
N ASP A 43 -14.70 22.15 3.40
CA ASP A 43 -14.39 20.96 4.20
C ASP A 43 -12.90 20.57 4.19
N SER A 44 -12.12 21.08 3.24
CA SER A 44 -10.69 20.74 3.11
C SER A 44 -9.74 21.93 3.22
N HIS A 45 -10.16 23.15 2.89
CA HIS A 45 -9.23 24.29 2.82
C HIS A 45 -9.91 25.62 3.17
N ALA A 46 -9.14 26.52 3.78
CA ALA A 46 -9.51 27.91 3.99
C ALA A 46 -8.77 28.81 2.99
N VAL A 47 -9.48 29.72 2.33
CA VAL A 47 -8.96 30.71 1.40
C VAL A 47 -8.87 32.04 2.13
N VAL A 48 -7.71 32.67 2.10
CA VAL A 48 -7.46 33.99 2.71
C VAL A 48 -6.97 34.93 1.60
N ASP A 49 -7.41 36.18 1.64
CA ASP A 49 -6.93 37.22 0.74
C ASP A 49 -5.87 38.06 1.49
N ILE A 50 -4.70 38.24 0.87
CA ILE A 50 -3.56 38.91 1.49
C ILE A 50 -3.21 40.11 0.61
N THR A 51 -3.48 41.32 1.10
CA THR A 51 -3.27 42.56 0.35
C THR A 51 -1.80 43.01 0.31
N ASP A 52 -0.98 42.55 1.26
CA ASP A 52 0.44 42.90 1.36
C ASP A 52 1.32 41.68 1.05
N LEU A 53 1.59 41.46 -0.23
CA LEU A 53 2.59 40.47 -0.63
C LEU A 53 3.99 40.95 -0.25
N SER A 54 4.50 40.47 0.88
CA SER A 54 5.93 40.33 1.08
C SER A 54 6.52 39.53 -0.10
N PHE A 55 7.81 39.71 -0.43
CA PHE A 55 8.58 39.02 -1.50
C PHE A 55 8.61 37.47 -1.40
N TRP A 56 7.80 36.91 -0.52
CA TRP A 56 7.67 35.52 -0.10
C TRP A 56 6.93 34.60 -1.09
N GLY A 57 6.39 35.13 -2.19
CA GLY A 57 6.04 34.31 -3.35
C GLY A 57 7.26 33.73 -4.08
N LEU A 58 8.45 34.33 -3.88
CA LEU A 58 9.71 33.97 -4.54
C LEU A 58 10.77 33.37 -3.59
N LEU A 59 10.59 33.46 -2.27
CA LEU A 59 11.62 33.10 -1.26
C LEU A 59 11.26 31.89 -0.36
N SER A 60 10.17 31.17 -0.64
CA SER A 60 9.75 29.98 0.13
C SER A 60 10.81 28.87 0.19
N TYR A 61 11.85 28.96 -0.63
CA TYR A 61 12.97 28.03 -0.70
C TYR A 61 13.95 28.09 0.48
N ILE A 62 13.87 29.10 1.37
CA ILE A 62 14.93 29.40 2.37
C ILE A 62 14.60 28.92 3.80
N PHE A 63 13.38 28.47 4.09
CA PHE A 63 13.01 28.02 5.44
C PHE A 63 13.17 26.50 5.60
N SER A 64 14.34 26.08 6.08
CA SER A 64 14.69 24.68 6.36
C SER A 64 14.07 24.16 7.67
N SER A 65 12.74 24.22 7.82
CA SER A 65 12.08 23.56 8.96
C SER A 65 11.83 22.08 8.64
N SER A 66 12.27 21.23 9.57
CA SER A 66 11.94 19.81 9.59
C SER A 66 10.43 19.65 9.79
N VAL A 67 9.82 18.81 8.97
CA VAL A 67 8.39 18.49 9.02
C VAL A 67 8.22 16.99 9.22
N GLU A 68 7.05 16.61 9.73
CA GLU A 68 6.65 15.21 9.70
C GLU A 68 6.35 14.81 8.24
N GLY A 69 7.21 13.94 7.71
CA GLY A 69 7.10 13.38 6.37
C GLY A 69 6.73 11.90 6.42
N GLN A 70 6.54 11.33 5.23
CA GLN A 70 6.23 9.93 5.04
C GLN A 70 6.97 9.36 3.82
N VAL A 71 7.38 8.10 3.92
CA VAL A 71 7.95 7.30 2.84
C VAL A 71 6.87 6.33 2.35
N LEU A 72 6.30 6.58 1.17
CA LEU A 72 5.28 5.71 0.57
C LEU A 72 5.89 4.80 -0.49
N LEU A 73 5.53 3.52 -0.42
CA LEU A 73 6.09 2.45 -1.24
C LEU A 73 5.03 1.83 -2.14
N PHE A 74 5.29 1.82 -3.45
CA PHE A 74 4.41 1.22 -4.46
C PHE A 74 5.21 0.25 -5.32
N HIS A 75 4.90 -1.04 -5.21
CA HIS A 75 5.59 -2.10 -5.93
C HIS A 75 4.85 -2.44 -7.22
N LYS A 76 5.53 -2.30 -8.36
CA LYS A 76 5.04 -2.70 -9.67
C LYS A 76 5.57 -4.10 -10.01
N PRO A 77 4.78 -5.18 -9.85
CA PRO A 77 5.22 -6.53 -10.15
C PRO A 77 5.43 -6.71 -11.65
N GLN A 78 6.56 -7.29 -12.04
CA GLN A 78 6.88 -7.65 -13.43
C GLN A 78 7.70 -8.94 -13.45
N LEU A 79 7.52 -9.75 -14.50
CA LEU A 79 8.16 -11.07 -14.65
C LEU A 79 9.70 -11.06 -14.66
N ARG A 80 10.35 -9.93 -14.98
CA ARG A 80 11.82 -9.87 -15.13
C ARG A 80 12.50 -8.81 -14.28
N LYS A 81 11.90 -7.63 -14.16
CA LYS A 81 12.44 -6.51 -13.38
C LYS A 81 11.28 -5.76 -12.75
N SER A 82 10.92 -6.14 -11.53
CA SER A 82 9.93 -5.36 -10.79
C SER A 82 10.53 -4.02 -10.37
N THR A 83 9.66 -3.06 -10.10
CA THR A 83 10.07 -1.70 -9.74
C THR A 83 9.38 -1.30 -8.46
N LEU A 84 10.14 -0.82 -7.48
CA LEU A 84 9.60 -0.21 -6.28
C LEU A 84 9.71 1.30 -6.41
N ASN A 85 8.55 1.95 -6.51
CA ASN A 85 8.43 3.41 -6.51
C ASN A 85 8.38 3.89 -5.06
N VAL A 86 9.32 4.76 -4.69
CA VAL A 86 9.46 5.34 -3.35
C VAL A 86 9.14 6.82 -3.43
N HIS A 87 8.17 7.29 -2.65
CA HIS A 87 7.76 8.69 -2.61
C HIS A 87 8.10 9.27 -1.24
N LEU A 88 8.80 10.41 -1.23
CA LEU A 88 8.98 11.24 -0.06
C LEU A 88 7.95 12.37 -0.12
N LEU A 89 7.00 12.38 0.82
CA LEU A 89 5.92 13.34 0.83
C LEU A 89 5.70 13.91 2.24
N PRO A 90 5.15 15.12 2.38
CA PRO A 90 4.60 15.60 3.64
C PRO A 90 3.49 14.68 4.18
N VAL A 91 3.38 14.50 5.50
CA VAL A 91 2.37 13.60 6.12
C VAL A 91 0.91 14.01 5.83
N ASN A 92 0.66 15.28 5.56
CA ASN A 92 -0.66 15.81 5.22
C ASN A 92 -1.10 15.52 3.77
N VAL A 93 -0.25 14.87 2.95
CA VAL A 93 -0.68 14.34 1.65
C VAL A 93 -1.41 13.01 1.87
N PRO A 94 -2.71 12.88 1.51
CA PRO A 94 -3.44 11.64 1.72
C PRO A 94 -2.91 10.51 0.84
N VAL A 95 -2.60 9.36 1.43
CA VAL A 95 -2.12 8.16 0.72
C VAL A 95 -3.05 7.76 -0.44
N ILE A 96 -4.36 7.89 -0.23
CA ILE A 96 -5.38 7.58 -1.22
C ILE A 96 -5.26 8.40 -2.51
N GLU A 97 -4.78 9.65 -2.44
CA GLU A 97 -4.57 10.48 -3.64
C GLU A 97 -3.35 10.01 -4.44
N VAL A 98 -2.30 9.57 -3.75
CA VAL A 98 -1.10 9.01 -4.38
C VAL A 98 -1.41 7.65 -5.01
N GLU A 99 -2.15 6.80 -4.30
CA GLU A 99 -2.53 5.45 -4.76
C GLU A 99 -3.37 5.50 -6.04
N LYS A 100 -4.30 6.47 -6.17
CA LYS A 100 -5.11 6.66 -7.39
C LYS A 100 -4.25 6.84 -8.66
N LEU A 101 -3.06 7.41 -8.54
CA LEU A 101 -2.11 7.61 -9.65
C LEU A 101 -1.23 6.37 -9.92
N GLN A 102 -1.18 5.42 -8.99
CA GLN A 102 -0.30 4.24 -9.01
C GLN A 102 -1.07 2.95 -9.34
N ARG A 103 -2.11 2.99 -10.19
CA ARG A 103 -3.06 1.88 -10.45
C ARG A 103 -2.46 0.53 -10.84
N ALA A 104 -1.23 0.50 -11.37
CA ALA A 104 -0.53 -0.72 -11.77
C ALA A 104 0.43 -1.24 -10.67
N CYS A 105 0.42 -0.63 -9.50
CA CYS A 105 1.31 -0.91 -8.40
C CYS A 105 0.52 -1.35 -7.17
N ARG A 106 1.12 -2.24 -6.39
CA ARG A 106 0.66 -2.61 -5.05
C ARG A 106 1.23 -1.62 -4.03
N TYR A 107 0.36 -1.01 -3.22
CA TYR A 107 0.81 -0.24 -2.06
C TYR A 107 1.35 -1.19 -0.98
N ILE A 108 2.53 -0.88 -0.43
CA ILE A 108 3.13 -1.60 0.70
C ILE A 108 2.89 -0.81 1.97
N GLN A 109 1.94 -1.25 2.79
CA GLN A 109 1.64 -0.62 4.07
C GLN A 109 2.70 -0.99 5.10
N ILE A 110 3.48 0.01 5.54
CA ILE A 110 4.51 -0.10 6.56
C ILE A 110 4.60 1.21 7.34
N ALA A 111 5.28 1.22 8.49
CA ALA A 111 5.55 2.43 9.26
C ALA A 111 6.37 3.44 8.42
N SER A 112 5.66 4.41 7.82
CA SER A 112 6.15 5.35 6.80
C SER A 112 6.72 6.65 7.37
N ASN A 113 6.29 7.07 8.55
CA ASN A 113 6.59 8.42 9.06
C ASN A 113 8.08 8.58 9.37
N CYS A 114 8.64 9.73 9.01
CA CYS A 114 10.01 10.14 9.33
C CYS A 114 10.18 11.66 9.26
N PRO A 115 11.19 12.24 9.93
CA PRO A 115 11.48 13.66 9.79
C PRO A 115 12.08 13.96 8.40
N LEU A 116 11.43 14.87 7.65
CA LEU A 116 11.93 15.37 6.37
C LEU A 116 12.18 16.88 6.46
N THR A 117 13.34 17.33 5.98
CA THR A 117 13.72 18.76 5.95
C THR A 117 13.54 19.30 4.53
N CYS A 118 12.72 20.34 4.36
CA CYS A 118 12.54 20.98 3.05
C CYS A 118 13.86 21.58 2.54
N GLY A 119 14.16 21.35 1.26
CA GLY A 119 15.42 21.77 0.62
C GLY A 119 16.61 20.86 0.92
N GLU A 120 16.44 19.83 1.75
CA GLU A 120 17.50 18.87 2.04
C GLU A 120 17.61 17.80 0.96
N THR A 121 18.85 17.37 0.68
CA THR A 121 19.13 16.31 -0.29
C THR A 121 19.19 14.96 0.41
N TYR A 122 18.34 14.05 -0.03
CA TYR A 122 18.27 12.69 0.48
C TYR A 122 18.89 11.69 -0.50
N LYS A 123 19.38 10.58 0.05
CA LYS A 123 19.90 9.41 -0.66
C LYS A 123 19.12 8.17 -0.22
N LEU A 124 18.66 7.37 -1.17
CA LEU A 124 18.09 6.06 -0.89
C LEU A 124 19.16 4.98 -1.07
N CYS A 125 19.30 4.10 -0.09
CA CYS A 125 20.20 2.95 -0.10
C CYS A 125 19.40 1.66 0.06
N CYS A 126 19.96 0.58 -0.47
CA CYS A 126 19.49 -0.78 -0.33
C CYS A 126 20.67 -1.69 0.03
N ASP A 127 20.45 -2.66 0.91
CA ASP A 127 21.41 -3.71 1.30
C ASP A 127 22.00 -4.48 0.10
N SER A 128 21.20 -4.73 -0.94
CA SER A 128 21.62 -5.32 -2.23
C SER A 128 21.97 -4.28 -3.30
N ALA A 129 22.61 -3.16 -2.94
CA ALA A 129 22.97 -2.09 -3.89
C ALA A 129 23.84 -2.54 -5.09
N MET A 130 24.55 -3.67 -5.01
CA MET A 130 25.28 -4.24 -6.16
C MET A 130 24.35 -4.87 -7.21
N LYS A 131 23.12 -5.23 -6.84
CA LYS A 131 22.14 -5.94 -7.68
C LYS A 131 20.97 -5.04 -8.10
N ASN A 132 20.56 -4.16 -7.20
CA ASN A 132 19.40 -3.31 -7.39
C ASN A 132 19.83 -1.90 -7.81
N LYS A 133 19.38 -1.46 -9.00
CA LYS A 133 19.67 -0.12 -9.49
C LYS A 133 18.69 0.87 -8.85
N ILE A 134 19.21 1.91 -8.22
CA ILE A 134 18.40 3.02 -7.67
C ILE A 134 18.59 4.26 -8.55
N GLN A 135 17.50 4.94 -8.89
CA GLN A 135 17.53 6.25 -9.54
C GLN A 135 16.46 7.21 -8.98
N PRO A 136 16.76 8.52 -8.89
CA PRO A 136 18.09 9.11 -8.99
C PRO A 136 18.99 8.66 -7.82
N LEU A 137 20.30 8.96 -7.87
CA LEU A 137 21.21 8.62 -6.77
C LEU A 137 20.94 9.44 -5.51
N LYS A 138 20.47 10.69 -5.71
CA LYS A 138 20.09 11.64 -4.68
C LYS A 138 18.97 12.51 -5.22
N GLU A 139 18.08 12.96 -4.36
CA GLU A 139 17.01 13.89 -4.73
C GLU A 139 16.78 14.90 -3.60
N THR A 140 16.39 16.12 -3.95
CA THR A 140 16.07 17.17 -2.97
C THR A 140 14.59 17.09 -2.61
N PHE A 141 14.31 17.02 -1.31
CA PHE A 141 12.94 16.99 -0.83
C PHE A 141 12.33 18.40 -0.83
N HIS A 142 11.18 18.54 -1.48
CA HIS A 142 10.34 19.71 -1.44
C HIS A 142 8.96 19.35 -0.89
N ARG A 143 8.28 20.34 -0.31
CA ARG A 143 6.91 20.17 0.17
C ARG A 143 5.93 20.16 -1.00
N ASP A 144 5.88 19.04 -1.70
CA ASP A 144 4.94 18.81 -2.79
C ASP A 144 3.59 18.32 -2.25
N TYR A 145 2.54 19.08 -2.52
CA TYR A 145 1.16 18.77 -2.14
C TYR A 145 0.33 18.26 -3.32
N GLY A 146 0.96 17.99 -4.46
CA GLY A 146 0.33 17.46 -5.67
C GLY A 146 -0.13 18.55 -6.65
N PRO A 147 -1.05 18.22 -7.58
CA PRO A 147 -1.75 16.94 -7.71
C PRO A 147 -0.90 15.83 -8.37
N ASN A 148 0.29 16.17 -8.89
CA ASN A 148 1.17 15.23 -9.56
C ASN A 148 2.17 14.62 -8.57
N TYR A 149 1.86 13.43 -8.05
CA TYR A 149 2.76 12.72 -7.13
C TYR A 149 3.69 11.77 -7.91
N HIS A 150 4.87 12.26 -8.29
CA HIS A 150 5.89 11.45 -8.95
C HIS A 150 6.75 10.70 -7.91
N PRO A 151 7.25 9.49 -8.23
CA PRO A 151 8.20 8.79 -7.38
C PRO A 151 9.48 9.62 -7.19
N THR A 152 9.89 9.82 -5.95
CA THR A 152 11.16 10.48 -5.61
C THR A 152 12.34 9.58 -5.95
N PHE A 153 12.20 8.28 -5.71
CA PHE A 153 13.17 7.26 -6.12
C PHE A 153 12.47 6.07 -6.77
N GLN A 154 13.19 5.37 -7.63
CA GLN A 154 12.81 4.09 -8.19
C GLN A 154 13.92 3.09 -7.93
N VAL A 155 13.55 1.95 -7.35
CA VAL A 155 14.43 0.80 -7.15
C VAL A 155 14.05 -0.26 -8.17
N PHE A 156 14.96 -0.59 -9.07
CA PHE A 156 14.82 -1.71 -9.99
C PHE A 156 15.35 -2.96 -9.32
N LEU A 157 14.43 -3.88 -9.03
CA LEU A 157 14.71 -5.08 -8.27
C LEU A 157 15.16 -6.20 -9.21
N GLU A 158 16.08 -7.03 -8.74
CA GLU A 158 16.47 -8.26 -9.42
C GLU A 158 15.31 -9.28 -9.44
N ALA A 159 15.33 -10.19 -10.41
CA ALA A 159 14.33 -11.26 -10.46
C ALA A 159 14.45 -12.16 -9.23
N GLY A 160 13.33 -12.40 -8.54
CA GLY A 160 13.27 -13.27 -7.36
C GLY A 160 13.65 -12.59 -6.03
N THR A 161 13.79 -11.26 -5.98
CA THR A 161 13.93 -10.55 -4.69
C THR A 161 12.63 -10.62 -3.88
N GLU A 162 12.69 -11.23 -2.70
CA GLU A 162 11.53 -11.42 -1.80
C GLU A 162 11.34 -10.25 -0.83
N ASP A 163 12.44 -9.76 -0.26
CA ASP A 163 12.48 -8.61 0.63
C ASP A 163 13.69 -7.71 0.30
N VAL A 164 13.62 -6.47 0.77
CA VAL A 164 14.69 -5.50 0.60
C VAL A 164 14.77 -4.56 1.80
N GLU A 165 15.96 -4.37 2.35
CA GLU A 165 16.16 -3.32 3.34
C GLU A 165 16.35 -1.98 2.63
N LEU A 166 15.49 -1.00 2.95
CA LEU A 166 15.63 0.37 2.47
C LEU A 166 16.07 1.30 3.59
N ARG A 167 17.05 2.15 3.27
CA ARG A 167 17.59 3.19 4.17
C ARG A 167 17.51 4.53 3.47
N LEU A 168 16.88 5.51 4.12
CA LEU A 168 16.87 6.89 3.67
C LEU A 168 17.86 7.70 4.49
N LEU A 169 18.82 8.31 3.81
CA LEU A 169 19.89 9.08 4.44
C LEU A 169 19.81 10.54 4.05
N LYS A 170 20.03 11.42 5.02
CA LYS A 170 20.26 12.86 4.84
C LYS A 170 21.75 13.12 4.56
N ARG A 171 22.10 14.36 4.20
CA ARG A 171 23.49 14.83 4.10
C ARG A 171 24.31 14.40 5.33
N GLY A 172 25.52 13.88 5.09
CA GLY A 172 26.39 13.34 6.14
C GLY A 172 26.14 11.87 6.47
N ASP A 173 25.34 11.18 5.65
CA ASP A 173 24.93 9.77 5.83
C ASP A 173 24.19 9.52 7.16
N GLU A 174 23.46 10.54 7.64
CA GLU A 174 22.54 10.42 8.77
C GLU A 174 21.28 9.66 8.34
N GLU A 175 21.00 8.52 8.99
CA GLU A 175 19.85 7.68 8.70
C GLU A 175 18.58 8.24 9.35
N VAL A 176 17.56 8.56 8.55
CA VAL A 176 16.28 9.11 9.03
C VAL A 176 15.12 8.13 8.96
N TRP A 177 15.25 7.07 8.14
CA TRP A 177 14.24 6.03 8.00
C TRP A 177 14.88 4.73 7.49
N ILE A 178 14.56 3.61 8.14
CA ILE A 178 15.08 2.28 7.79
C ILE A 178 13.97 1.26 7.93
N ARG A 179 13.70 0.47 6.91
CA ARG A 179 12.71 -0.61 6.98
C ARG A 179 13.11 -1.80 6.13
N GLN A 180 12.77 -2.98 6.63
CA GLN A 180 12.70 -4.20 5.83
C GLN A 180 11.38 -4.20 5.07
N VAL A 181 11.46 -4.28 3.74
CA VAL A 181 10.31 -4.12 2.84
C VAL A 181 9.99 -5.46 2.18
N PRO A 182 8.85 -6.10 2.51
CA PRO A 182 8.41 -7.31 1.84
C PRO A 182 7.85 -7.00 0.43
N LEU A 183 8.45 -7.60 -0.60
CA LEU A 183 8.10 -7.40 -2.00
C LEU A 183 7.13 -8.48 -2.50
N THR A 184 7.16 -9.65 -1.88
CA THR A 184 6.17 -10.71 -2.02
C THR A 184 4.90 -10.41 -1.22
N ASP A 185 3.77 -10.93 -1.70
CA ASP A 185 2.48 -10.83 -1.01
C ASP A 185 2.36 -11.79 0.19
N THR A 186 3.47 -12.42 0.60
CA THR A 186 3.49 -13.16 1.86
C THR A 186 3.28 -12.16 3.00
N PRO A 187 2.13 -12.22 3.70
CA PRO A 187 1.87 -11.35 4.83
C PRO A 187 2.98 -11.52 5.88
N PRO A 188 3.29 -10.49 6.70
CA PRO A 188 4.24 -10.59 7.81
C PRO A 188 3.96 -11.73 8.81
N ASP A 189 2.79 -12.37 8.71
CA ASP A 189 2.43 -13.56 9.47
C ASP A 189 3.09 -14.86 8.96
N THR A 190 3.86 -14.87 7.87
CA THR A 190 4.55 -16.09 7.39
C THR A 190 5.70 -16.57 8.26
N ALA A 191 6.14 -15.81 9.26
CA ALA A 191 6.99 -16.37 10.32
C ALA A 191 6.20 -17.24 11.33
N LEU A 192 4.86 -17.11 11.38
CA LEU A 192 3.96 -17.93 12.20
C LEU A 192 3.14 -18.94 11.35
N ILE A 193 3.10 -18.80 10.03
CA ILE A 193 2.42 -19.71 9.08
C ILE A 193 3.37 -20.84 8.62
N GLY A 194 4.09 -21.46 9.56
CA GLY A 194 4.44 -22.88 9.40
C GLY A 194 3.23 -23.80 9.62
N GLY A 195 2.18 -23.27 10.28
CA GLY A 195 0.96 -24.01 10.59
C GLY A 195 -0.06 -24.04 9.46
N GLN A 196 -0.38 -22.90 8.82
CA GLN A 196 -1.64 -22.76 8.06
C GLN A 196 -1.59 -23.10 6.55
N GLU A 197 -0.42 -23.07 5.90
CA GLU A 197 -0.30 -23.51 4.48
C GLU A 197 -0.25 -25.03 4.34
N VAL A 198 0.32 -25.72 5.33
CA VAL A 198 0.17 -27.17 5.49
C VAL A 198 -1.28 -27.47 5.92
N ASP A 199 -1.88 -26.65 6.77
CA ASP A 199 -3.27 -26.81 7.24
C ASP A 199 -4.29 -26.80 6.10
N ALA A 200 -4.30 -25.84 5.16
CA ALA A 200 -5.32 -25.82 4.11
C ALA A 200 -5.24 -27.04 3.17
N MET A 201 -4.03 -27.49 2.85
CA MET A 201 -3.80 -28.65 1.97
C MET A 201 -4.10 -29.96 2.71
N GLU A 202 -3.73 -30.07 3.98
CA GLU A 202 -4.07 -31.21 4.84
C GLU A 202 -5.57 -31.25 5.21
N GLN A 203 -6.20 -30.10 5.42
CA GLN A 203 -7.65 -29.96 5.60
C GLN A 203 -8.40 -30.41 4.35
N LEU A 204 -8.01 -29.94 3.16
CA LEU A 204 -8.65 -30.38 1.91
C LEU A 204 -8.40 -31.87 1.63
N ARG A 205 -7.25 -32.42 2.04
CA ARG A 205 -6.98 -33.86 1.99
C ARG A 205 -7.86 -34.64 2.96
N SER A 206 -8.01 -34.18 4.19
CA SER A 206 -8.77 -34.85 5.24
C SER A 206 -10.28 -34.82 4.97
N VAL A 207 -10.80 -33.69 4.48
CA VAL A 207 -12.23 -33.52 4.16
C VAL A 207 -12.60 -34.10 2.79
N ARG A 208 -11.63 -34.55 1.97
CA ARG A 208 -11.86 -35.03 0.59
C ARG A 208 -12.95 -36.10 0.51
N GLN A 209 -12.94 -37.03 1.44
CA GLN A 209 -13.92 -38.12 1.48
C GLN A 209 -15.30 -37.60 1.87
N LYS A 210 -15.37 -36.81 2.95
CA LYS A 210 -16.61 -36.23 3.46
C LYS A 210 -17.25 -35.30 2.42
N PHE A 211 -16.45 -34.45 1.78
CA PHE A 211 -16.89 -33.56 0.70
C PHE A 211 -17.49 -34.34 -0.49
N ALA A 212 -16.85 -35.43 -0.92
CA ALA A 212 -17.39 -36.24 -2.02
C ALA A 212 -18.76 -36.86 -1.68
N GLU A 213 -18.96 -37.23 -0.42
CA GLU A 213 -20.21 -37.79 0.09
C GLU A 213 -21.31 -36.74 0.28
N THR A 214 -20.96 -35.52 0.71
CA THR A 214 -21.96 -34.51 1.09
C THR A 214 -22.31 -33.48 0.01
N VAL A 215 -21.43 -33.23 -0.97
CA VAL A 215 -21.47 -31.97 -1.75
C VAL A 215 -22.71 -31.64 -2.60
N SER A 216 -23.64 -32.47 -3.04
CA SER A 216 -24.68 -32.06 -4.04
C SER A 216 -24.15 -31.59 -5.41
N GLU A 217 -24.90 -31.88 -6.47
CA GLU A 217 -24.50 -31.57 -7.85
C GLU A 217 -24.53 -30.06 -8.19
N PRO A 218 -25.51 -29.26 -7.72
CA PRO A 218 -25.53 -27.82 -7.98
C PRO A 218 -24.31 -27.08 -7.41
N ILE A 219 -23.90 -27.40 -6.17
CA ILE A 219 -22.73 -26.78 -5.53
C ILE A 219 -21.46 -27.19 -6.27
N THR A 220 -21.36 -28.44 -6.71
CA THR A 220 -20.22 -28.93 -7.51
C THR A 220 -20.07 -28.15 -8.81
N LYS A 221 -21.18 -27.88 -9.51
CA LYS A 221 -21.20 -27.08 -10.74
C LYS A 221 -20.82 -25.62 -10.47
N CYS A 222 -21.44 -24.97 -9.50
CA CYS A 222 -21.12 -23.58 -9.15
C CYS A 222 -19.67 -23.41 -8.66
N LEU A 223 -19.14 -24.41 -7.96
CA LEU A 223 -17.74 -24.43 -7.54
C LEU A 223 -16.80 -24.52 -8.73
N LEU A 224 -17.08 -25.39 -9.71
CA LEU A 224 -16.31 -25.48 -10.96
C LEU A 224 -16.34 -24.16 -11.74
N ASP A 225 -17.52 -23.56 -11.90
CA ASP A 225 -17.68 -22.27 -12.59
C ASP A 225 -16.89 -21.16 -11.87
N GLY A 226 -16.92 -21.14 -10.53
CA GLY A 226 -16.15 -20.19 -9.72
C GLY A 226 -14.64 -20.39 -9.81
N LEU A 227 -14.17 -21.64 -9.88
CA LEU A 227 -12.76 -21.96 -10.07
C LEU A 227 -12.27 -21.56 -11.48
N LEU A 228 -13.11 -21.73 -12.50
CA LEU A 228 -12.82 -21.28 -13.86
C LEU A 228 -12.76 -19.74 -13.92
N GLN A 229 -13.74 -19.05 -13.34
CA GLN A 229 -13.78 -17.58 -13.30
C GLN A 229 -12.55 -16.98 -12.60
N LYS A 230 -12.02 -17.66 -11.57
CA LYS A 230 -10.81 -17.25 -10.85
C LYS A 230 -9.51 -17.71 -11.52
N ASN A 231 -9.58 -18.30 -12.72
CA ASN A 231 -8.45 -18.86 -13.47
C ASN A 231 -7.64 -19.91 -12.68
N VAL A 232 -8.28 -20.62 -11.74
CA VAL A 232 -7.65 -21.73 -10.98
C VAL A 232 -7.56 -22.98 -11.84
N ILE A 233 -8.58 -23.21 -12.67
CA ILE A 233 -8.68 -24.30 -13.64
C ILE A 233 -8.91 -23.71 -15.03
N ASN A 234 -8.56 -24.45 -16.08
CA ASN A 234 -8.88 -24.08 -17.47
C ASN A 234 -10.06 -24.91 -18.02
N ASP A 235 -10.55 -24.54 -19.21
CA ASP A 235 -11.71 -25.21 -19.84
C ASP A 235 -11.47 -26.72 -20.06
N TYR A 236 -10.26 -27.11 -20.46
CA TYR A 236 -9.89 -28.52 -20.64
C TYR A 236 -9.93 -29.32 -19.33
N GLU A 237 -9.45 -28.72 -18.25
CA GLU A 237 -9.50 -29.28 -16.91
C GLU A 237 -10.95 -29.41 -16.41
N MET A 238 -11.79 -28.40 -16.66
CA MET A 238 -13.22 -28.46 -16.35
C MET A 238 -13.94 -29.60 -17.11
N GLU A 239 -13.68 -29.74 -18.41
CA GLU A 239 -14.24 -30.83 -19.21
C GLU A 239 -13.83 -32.20 -18.68
N SER A 240 -12.55 -32.36 -18.27
CA SER A 240 -12.06 -33.62 -17.70
C SER A 240 -12.78 -34.02 -16.40
N VAL A 241 -13.24 -33.05 -15.61
CA VAL A 241 -14.02 -33.31 -14.39
C VAL A 241 -15.46 -33.71 -14.75
N ASN A 242 -16.06 -33.05 -15.74
CA ASN A 242 -17.43 -33.28 -16.18
C ASN A 242 -17.65 -34.67 -16.81
N VAL A 243 -16.60 -35.30 -17.34
CA VAL A 243 -16.65 -36.66 -17.89
C VAL A 243 -16.96 -37.72 -16.81
N ASN A 244 -16.71 -37.45 -15.53
CA ASN A 244 -17.02 -38.41 -14.47
C ASN A 244 -18.54 -38.56 -14.29
N ALA A 245 -19.05 -39.78 -14.39
CA ALA A 245 -20.49 -40.07 -14.29
C ALA A 245 -21.03 -39.91 -12.86
N GLU A 246 -20.22 -40.25 -11.85
CA GLU A 246 -20.63 -40.19 -10.45
C GLU A 246 -20.29 -38.85 -9.80
N ARG A 247 -21.25 -38.29 -9.03
CA ARG A 247 -21.07 -37.03 -8.29
C ARG A 247 -19.86 -37.07 -7.36
N ALA A 248 -19.64 -38.19 -6.67
CA ALA A 248 -18.52 -38.35 -5.75
C ALA A 248 -17.18 -38.30 -6.49
N ASP A 249 -17.10 -38.87 -7.69
CA ASP A 249 -15.88 -38.86 -8.50
C ASP A 249 -15.59 -37.47 -9.08
N LYS A 250 -16.62 -36.72 -9.48
CA LYS A 250 -16.48 -35.30 -9.85
C LYS A 250 -15.86 -34.49 -8.70
N ALA A 251 -16.42 -34.65 -7.49
CA ALA A 251 -15.95 -33.95 -6.29
C ALA A 251 -14.49 -34.30 -5.93
N ARG A 252 -14.12 -35.58 -6.01
CA ARG A 252 -12.73 -36.05 -5.81
C ARG A 252 -11.78 -35.47 -6.85
N ALA A 253 -12.21 -35.39 -8.11
CA ALA A 253 -11.41 -34.84 -9.20
C ALA A 253 -11.13 -33.34 -9.00
N ILE A 254 -12.12 -32.56 -8.56
CA ILE A 254 -11.96 -31.14 -8.22
C ILE A 254 -10.90 -30.95 -7.14
N ILE A 255 -11.05 -31.64 -6.00
CA ILE A 255 -10.08 -31.54 -4.90
C ILE A 255 -8.68 -31.96 -5.37
N LYS A 256 -8.55 -33.07 -6.09
CA LYS A 256 -7.27 -33.54 -6.62
C LYS A 256 -6.61 -32.50 -7.52
N MET A 257 -7.39 -31.83 -8.36
CA MET A 257 -6.90 -30.81 -9.28
C MET A 257 -6.43 -29.58 -8.53
N VAL A 258 -7.23 -29.09 -7.58
CA VAL A 258 -6.90 -27.93 -6.75
C VAL A 258 -5.65 -28.21 -5.90
N LEU A 259 -5.53 -29.42 -5.32
CA LEU A 259 -4.32 -29.86 -4.63
C LEU A 259 -3.08 -29.85 -5.54
N LYS A 260 -3.22 -30.23 -6.81
CA LYS A 260 -2.09 -30.22 -7.77
C LYS A 260 -1.63 -28.79 -8.12
N LYS A 261 -2.53 -27.82 -8.08
CA LYS A 261 -2.23 -26.40 -8.36
C LYS A 261 -1.53 -25.71 -7.19
N GLY A 262 -1.71 -26.21 -5.96
CA GLY A 262 -0.98 -25.78 -4.77
C GLY A 262 -1.85 -25.04 -3.73
N PRO A 263 -1.21 -24.54 -2.64
CA PRO A 263 -1.92 -23.98 -1.48
C PRO A 263 -2.82 -22.79 -1.80
N SER A 264 -2.41 -21.90 -2.71
CA SER A 264 -3.21 -20.75 -3.12
C SER A 264 -4.53 -21.16 -3.81
N ALA A 265 -4.50 -22.22 -4.62
CA ALA A 265 -5.70 -22.79 -5.22
C ALA A 265 -6.62 -23.42 -4.16
N CYS A 266 -6.03 -24.10 -3.17
CA CYS A 266 -6.74 -24.70 -2.04
C CYS A 266 -7.50 -23.65 -1.21
N LEU A 267 -6.84 -22.54 -0.88
CA LEU A 267 -7.44 -21.41 -0.18
C LEU A 267 -8.59 -20.78 -1.00
N THR A 268 -8.39 -20.64 -2.31
CA THR A 268 -9.41 -20.10 -3.22
C THR A 268 -10.65 -20.99 -3.26
N MET A 269 -10.47 -22.31 -3.36
CA MET A 269 -11.56 -23.28 -3.29
C MET A 269 -12.30 -23.21 -1.94
N LYS A 270 -11.57 -23.17 -0.82
CA LYS A 270 -12.15 -23.04 0.54
C LYS A 270 -13.01 -21.78 0.64
N THR A 271 -12.49 -20.65 0.17
CA THR A 271 -13.19 -19.36 0.16
C THR A 271 -14.45 -19.38 -0.71
N LEU A 272 -14.38 -19.99 -1.90
CA LEU A 272 -15.53 -20.14 -2.80
C LEU A 272 -16.60 -21.05 -2.18
N LEU A 273 -16.19 -22.17 -1.58
CA LEU A 273 -17.10 -23.10 -0.94
C LEU A 273 -17.88 -22.42 0.21
N CYS A 274 -17.21 -21.65 1.07
CA CYS A 274 -17.88 -20.97 2.17
C CYS A 274 -18.82 -19.85 1.71
N LYS A 275 -18.57 -19.27 0.53
CA LYS A 275 -19.49 -18.30 -0.11
C LYS A 275 -20.71 -18.98 -0.74
N LEU A 276 -20.53 -20.17 -1.30
CA LEU A 276 -21.60 -20.92 -1.95
C LEU A 276 -22.51 -21.62 -0.92
N ASP A 277 -21.91 -22.18 0.12
CA ASP A 277 -22.62 -22.88 1.19
C ASP A 277 -21.82 -22.83 2.51
N GLN A 278 -22.21 -21.90 3.37
CA GLN A 278 -21.60 -21.73 4.69
C GLN A 278 -21.88 -22.91 5.62
N PHE A 279 -23.02 -23.60 5.46
CA PHE A 279 -23.38 -24.76 6.28
C PHE A 279 -22.50 -25.96 5.91
N LEU A 280 -22.30 -26.20 4.63
CA LEU A 280 -21.38 -27.24 4.14
C LEU A 280 -19.94 -26.95 4.57
N CYS A 281 -19.49 -25.68 4.52
CA CYS A 281 -18.17 -25.30 5.03
C CYS A 281 -18.01 -25.62 6.53
N SER A 282 -19.03 -25.32 7.34
CA SER A 282 -19.02 -25.58 8.78
C SER A 282 -19.03 -27.09 9.08
N ASP A 283 -19.85 -27.86 8.36
CA ASP A 283 -19.90 -29.32 8.51
C ASP A 283 -18.57 -30.00 8.14
N LEU A 284 -17.86 -29.46 7.14
CA LEU A 284 -16.55 -29.96 6.74
C LEU A 284 -15.41 -29.49 7.65
N GLY A 285 -15.67 -28.62 8.64
CA GLY A 285 -14.62 -28.05 9.50
C GLY A 285 -13.69 -27.10 8.75
N LEU A 286 -14.21 -26.42 7.73
CA LEU A 286 -13.49 -25.48 6.87
C LEU A 286 -13.80 -24.01 7.21
N SER A 287 -14.55 -23.73 8.27
CA SER A 287 -14.83 -22.36 8.75
C SER A 287 -13.65 -21.75 9.51
#